data_AF-A0A9D8NJI7-F1
#
_entry.id   AF-A0A9D8NJI7-F1
#
_cell.length_a   1.000
_cell.length_b   1.000
_cell.length_c   1.000
_cell.angle_alpha   90.00
_cell.angle_beta   90.00
_cell.angle_gamma   90.00
#
_symmetry.space_group_name_H-M   'P 1'
#
loop_
_entity.id
_entity.type
_entity.pdbx_description
1 polymer ?
#
loop_
_entity_poly.entity_id
_entity_poly.type
_entity_poly.pdbx_seq_one_letter_code
_entity_poly.pdbx_strand_id
1 'polypeptide(L)'
;MNNPSVSVIEKSRFHHFFLHHNNMDHSGFNEWVFYQGMLLNDLQKWWTNEGVRPSPHEGIDFCFYRDAVGFIRTLNKKTKIPALFSGKVVHIHNDFLGKSLYVQHNFHDEQGRTLFTIYGHVIPAAGLALRDILREGDILATVANVTENSKMLPHLHITVAWVSDSVPYENLDWSIINNPRMATLCNPIDFIDCKFTVEKEKYKPKISLSGEHHGYR
;
A
#
# COMPACT_ATOMS: atom_id res chain seq x y z
N MET A 1 7.64 -32.63 24.38
CA MET A 1 6.57 -32.16 23.48
C MET A 1 7.16 -30.97 22.75
N ASN A 2 7.38 -31.10 21.44
CA ASN A 2 7.99 -30.04 20.64
C ASN A 2 6.96 -28.93 20.47
N ASN A 3 7.32 -27.72 20.88
CA ASN A 3 6.58 -26.51 20.54
C ASN A 3 6.53 -26.43 19.01
N PRO A 4 5.35 -26.27 18.37
CA PRO A 4 5.31 -26.00 16.94
C PRO A 4 6.03 -24.67 16.72
N SER A 5 7.08 -24.72 15.90
CA SER A 5 7.86 -23.56 15.49
C SER A 5 6.93 -22.49 14.94
N VAL A 6 6.99 -21.28 15.49
CA VAL A 6 6.49 -20.08 14.83
C VAL A 6 7.12 -20.06 13.43
N SER A 7 6.31 -20.24 12.40
CA SER A 7 6.80 -20.17 11.03
C SER A 7 7.28 -18.73 10.80
N VAL A 8 8.58 -18.54 10.63
CA VAL A 8 9.11 -17.28 10.11
C VAL A 8 8.48 -17.07 8.74
N ILE A 9 7.67 -16.01 8.60
CA ILE A 9 7.07 -15.68 7.32
C ILE A 9 8.16 -15.09 6.44
N GLU A 10 8.49 -15.78 5.35
CA GLU A 10 9.46 -15.29 4.38
C GLU A 10 8.94 -14.01 3.71
N LYS A 11 9.86 -13.12 3.32
CA LYS A 11 9.50 -11.94 2.55
C LYS A 11 8.91 -12.35 1.21
N SER A 12 7.84 -11.67 0.84
CA SER A 12 7.21 -11.82 -0.47
C SER A 12 8.09 -11.26 -1.59
N ARG A 13 7.87 -11.79 -2.79
CA ARG A 13 8.33 -11.28 -4.08
C ARG A 13 7.40 -10.21 -4.64
N PHE A 14 6.52 -9.63 -3.81
CA PHE A 14 5.61 -8.56 -4.20
C PHE A 14 6.31 -7.45 -4.97
N HIS A 15 7.48 -7.02 -4.49
CA HIS A 15 8.25 -5.97 -5.15
C HIS A 15 8.64 -6.35 -6.58
N HIS A 16 9.14 -7.57 -6.78
CA HIS A 16 9.51 -8.08 -8.11
C HIS A 16 8.30 -8.10 -9.05
N PHE A 17 7.17 -8.65 -8.61
CA PHE A 17 5.94 -8.65 -9.41
C PHE A 17 5.44 -7.23 -9.70
N PHE A 18 5.53 -6.35 -8.71
CA PHE A 18 5.10 -4.96 -8.86
C PHE A 18 5.92 -4.27 -9.96
N LEU A 19 7.25 -4.41 -9.94
CA LEU A 19 8.10 -3.80 -10.96
C LEU A 19 7.83 -4.39 -12.35
N HIS A 20 7.73 -5.71 -12.43
CA HIS A 20 7.49 -6.42 -13.68
C HIS A 20 6.18 -5.99 -14.34
N HIS A 21 5.06 -6.04 -13.60
CA HIS A 21 3.72 -5.74 -14.13
C HIS A 21 3.53 -4.28 -14.56
N ASN A 22 4.35 -3.39 -14.00
CA ASN A 22 4.34 -1.95 -14.26
C ASN A 22 5.50 -1.50 -15.16
N ASN A 23 6.27 -2.43 -15.74
CA ASN A 23 7.42 -2.16 -16.60
C ASN A 23 8.49 -1.26 -15.93
N MET A 24 8.57 -1.29 -14.61
CA MET A 24 9.46 -0.44 -13.84
C MET A 24 10.91 -0.96 -13.81
N ASP A 25 11.09 -2.27 -14.00
CA ASP A 25 12.42 -2.87 -14.21
C ASP A 25 13.09 -2.27 -15.46
N HIS A 26 12.32 -2.14 -16.54
CA HIS A 26 12.80 -1.57 -17.80
C HIS A 26 12.91 -0.06 -17.80
N SER A 27 12.10 0.65 -16.99
CA SER A 27 12.20 2.10 -16.82
C SER A 27 13.29 2.52 -15.82
N GLY A 28 14.07 1.57 -15.32
CA GLY A 28 15.18 1.82 -14.42
C GLY A 28 14.74 2.20 -13.01
N PHE A 29 13.82 1.47 -12.39
CA PHE A 29 13.59 1.62 -10.96
C PHE A 29 14.89 1.41 -10.17
N ASN A 30 15.17 2.29 -9.19
CA ASN A 30 16.31 2.15 -8.28
C ASN A 30 15.86 1.83 -6.85
N GLU A 31 14.97 2.63 -6.27
CA GLU A 31 14.48 2.42 -4.90
C GLU A 31 13.15 3.15 -4.63
N TRP A 32 12.41 2.68 -3.64
CA TRP A 32 11.29 3.42 -3.08
C TRP A 32 11.78 4.60 -2.23
N VAL A 33 11.04 5.71 -2.28
CA VAL A 33 11.34 6.89 -1.47
C VAL A 33 10.16 7.17 -0.56
N PHE A 34 10.35 6.99 0.73
CA PHE A 34 9.35 7.33 1.73
C PHE A 34 9.65 8.68 2.36
N TYR A 35 8.61 9.47 2.56
CA TYR A 35 8.66 10.71 3.33
C TYR A 35 7.95 10.53 4.67
N GLN A 36 8.20 11.48 5.56
CA GLN A 36 7.45 11.59 6.81
C GLN A 36 5.93 11.64 6.55
N GLY A 37 5.21 10.81 7.29
CA GLY A 37 3.77 10.57 7.20
C GLY A 37 3.38 9.34 6.38
N MET A 38 4.31 8.69 5.68
CA MET A 38 4.05 7.55 4.79
C MET A 38 4.29 6.18 5.43
N LEU A 39 4.94 6.12 6.59
CA LEU A 39 5.32 4.88 7.25
C LEU A 39 4.35 4.49 8.37
N LEU A 40 4.38 3.23 8.79
CA LEU A 40 3.57 2.73 9.90
C LEU A 40 3.82 3.54 11.17
N ASN A 41 2.75 3.81 11.91
CA ASN A 41 2.71 4.60 13.14
C ASN A 41 3.10 6.08 13.00
N ASP A 42 3.33 6.59 11.79
CA ASP A 42 3.61 8.02 11.63
C ASP A 42 2.34 8.84 11.90
N LEU A 43 2.50 9.91 12.66
CA LEU A 43 1.42 10.83 13.03
C LEU A 43 1.25 11.97 12.04
N GLN A 44 2.19 12.16 11.12
CA GLN A 44 2.11 13.26 10.17
C GLN A 44 1.34 12.89 8.91
N LYS A 45 0.74 13.89 8.27
CA LYS A 45 0.20 13.76 6.91
C LYS A 45 1.30 14.02 5.89
N TRP A 46 1.43 13.14 4.91
CA TRP A 46 2.43 13.33 3.85
C TRP A 46 1.88 14.14 2.66
N TRP A 47 0.56 14.10 2.41
CA TRP A 47 -0.13 14.79 1.29
C TRP A 47 -0.43 16.28 1.53
N THR A 48 -0.06 16.84 2.68
CA THR A 48 -0.13 18.27 2.97
C THR A 48 1.16 18.75 3.61
N ASN A 49 1.45 20.04 3.51
CA ASN A 49 2.66 20.62 4.12
C ASN A 49 2.60 20.63 5.65
N GLU A 50 1.40 20.54 6.23
CA GLU A 50 1.16 20.55 7.66
C GLU A 50 -0.01 19.62 7.99
N GLY A 51 -0.02 19.08 9.20
CA GLY A 51 -1.16 18.37 9.75
C GLY A 51 -0.78 17.07 10.44
N VAL A 52 -1.37 16.88 11.62
CA VAL A 52 -1.30 15.65 12.40
C VAL A 52 -2.54 14.81 12.08
N ARG A 53 -2.35 13.50 11.97
CA ARG A 53 -3.43 12.51 11.83
C ARG A 53 -4.08 12.31 13.21
N PRO A 54 -5.41 12.10 13.27
CA PRO A 54 -6.08 11.81 14.55
C PRO A 54 -5.64 10.46 15.14
N SER A 55 -5.17 9.54 14.29
CA SER A 55 -4.59 8.25 14.64
C SER A 55 -3.25 8.05 13.92
N PRO A 56 -2.31 7.27 14.50
CA PRO A 56 -1.11 6.85 13.79
C PRO A 56 -1.47 6.15 12.47
N HIS A 57 -0.61 6.29 11.48
CA HIS A 57 -0.78 5.64 10.19
C HIS A 57 -0.75 4.10 10.35
N GLU A 58 -1.76 3.43 9.81
CA GLU A 58 -2.06 2.02 10.01
C GLU A 58 -1.33 1.08 9.03
N GLY A 59 -0.53 1.64 8.13
CA GLY A 59 0.14 0.93 7.06
C GLY A 59 1.28 1.73 6.48
N ILE A 60 1.60 1.48 5.21
CA ILE A 60 2.58 2.26 4.45
C ILE A 60 2.00 2.71 3.11
N ASP A 61 2.44 3.87 2.66
CA ASP A 61 2.01 4.46 1.40
C ASP A 61 3.15 4.39 0.37
N PHE A 62 2.99 3.56 -0.66
CA PHE A 62 3.86 3.58 -1.84
C PHE A 62 3.38 4.65 -2.80
N CYS A 63 4.15 5.73 -2.95
CA CYS A 63 3.84 6.82 -3.89
C CYS A 63 5.04 7.18 -4.77
N PHE A 64 6.23 7.30 -4.17
CA PHE A 64 7.42 7.83 -4.83
C PHE A 64 8.49 6.76 -5.01
N TYR A 65 9.15 6.78 -6.17
CA TYR A 65 10.34 5.98 -6.42
C TYR A 65 11.39 6.80 -7.15
N ARG A 66 12.65 6.45 -6.93
CA ARG A 66 13.77 7.02 -7.67
C ARG A 66 14.05 6.15 -8.89
N ASP A 67 14.19 6.77 -10.06
CA ASP A 67 14.65 6.10 -11.27
C ASP A 67 16.19 6.04 -11.36
N ALA A 68 16.71 5.39 -12.40
CA ALA A 68 18.13 5.09 -12.57
C ALA A 68 18.96 6.35 -12.83
N VAL A 69 18.33 7.43 -13.29
CA VAL A 69 18.99 8.75 -13.46
C VAL A 69 18.82 9.64 -12.22
N GLY A 70 18.19 9.13 -11.16
CA GLY A 70 18.05 9.80 -9.88
C GLY A 70 16.80 10.66 -9.73
N PHE A 71 15.89 10.70 -10.71
CA PHE A 71 14.66 11.48 -10.59
C PHE A 71 13.61 10.77 -9.74
N ILE A 72 12.90 11.56 -8.93
CA ILE A 72 11.71 11.09 -8.21
C ILE A 72 10.53 11.04 -9.19
N ARG A 73 9.94 9.85 -9.29
CA ARG A 73 8.73 9.54 -10.04
C ARG A 73 7.61 9.20 -9.09
N THR A 74 6.37 9.31 -9.57
CA THR A 74 5.17 8.97 -8.80
C THR A 74 4.43 7.80 -9.44
N LEU A 75 3.68 7.05 -8.63
CA LEU A 75 2.68 6.13 -9.14
C LEU A 75 1.55 6.88 -9.87
N ASN A 76 0.76 6.15 -10.64
CA ASN A 76 -0.41 6.69 -11.34
C ASN A 76 -1.57 5.69 -11.33
N LYS A 77 -2.76 6.12 -11.76
CA LYS A 77 -3.98 5.29 -11.74
C LYS A 77 -3.92 4.00 -12.59
N LYS A 78 -2.94 3.85 -13.47
CA LYS A 78 -2.72 2.63 -14.27
C LYS A 78 -1.79 1.64 -13.57
N THR A 79 -1.18 2.03 -12.45
CA THR A 79 -0.27 1.17 -11.70
C THR A 79 -1.04 -0.04 -11.18
N LYS A 80 -0.62 -1.23 -11.61
CA LYS A 80 -1.17 -2.53 -11.22
C LYS A 80 -0.59 -2.96 -9.88
N ILE A 81 -1.42 -3.62 -9.09
CA ILE A 81 -1.12 -4.03 -7.72
C ILE A 81 -1.19 -5.56 -7.66
N PRO A 82 -0.05 -6.25 -7.48
CA PRO A 82 -0.03 -7.68 -7.28
C PRO A 82 -0.39 -8.07 -5.84
N ALA A 83 -0.79 -9.33 -5.61
CA ALA A 83 -0.97 -9.87 -4.27
C ALA A 83 0.38 -10.05 -3.56
N LEU A 84 0.48 -9.53 -2.34
CA LEU A 84 1.61 -9.67 -1.42
C LEU A 84 1.89 -11.14 -1.11
N PHE A 85 0.87 -11.91 -0.77
CA PHE A 85 0.95 -13.35 -0.56
C PHE A 85 -0.26 -14.03 -1.20
N SER A 86 -0.12 -15.33 -1.46
CA SER A 86 -1.27 -16.17 -1.80
C SER A 86 -2.32 -16.09 -0.68
N GLY A 87 -3.59 -16.07 -1.06
CA GLY A 87 -4.67 -15.85 -0.10
C GLY A 87 -6.04 -15.82 -0.74
N LYS A 88 -7.03 -15.45 0.06
CA LYS A 88 -8.44 -15.39 -0.34
C LYS A 88 -8.95 -13.98 -0.15
N VAL A 89 -9.61 -13.41 -1.17
CA VAL A 89 -10.31 -12.14 -1.02
C VAL A 89 -11.53 -12.37 -0.13
N VAL A 90 -11.58 -11.74 1.04
CA VAL A 90 -12.67 -11.99 2.01
C VAL A 90 -13.57 -10.79 2.22
N HIS A 91 -13.10 -9.59 1.90
CA HIS A 91 -13.90 -8.38 2.01
C HIS A 91 -13.47 -7.33 0.99
N ILE A 92 -14.44 -6.54 0.52
CA ILE A 92 -14.23 -5.37 -0.34
C ILE A 92 -15.01 -4.21 0.28
N HIS A 93 -14.28 -3.28 0.90
CA HIS A 93 -14.85 -2.15 1.60
C HIS A 93 -14.87 -0.90 0.72
N ASN A 94 -15.91 -0.06 0.84
CA ASN A 94 -15.94 1.25 0.18
C ASN A 94 -15.02 2.22 0.93
N ASP A 95 -13.99 2.68 0.25
CA ASP A 95 -12.97 3.55 0.83
C ASP A 95 -13.10 4.98 0.27
N PHE A 96 -12.54 5.97 0.96
CA PHE A 96 -12.73 7.38 0.61
C PHE A 96 -12.07 7.78 -0.72
N LEU A 97 -11.10 6.99 -1.22
CA LEU A 97 -10.47 7.17 -2.54
C LEU A 97 -10.78 6.06 -3.54
N GLY A 98 -11.56 5.05 -3.17
CA GLY A 98 -11.79 3.88 -4.00
C GLY A 98 -12.38 2.72 -3.21
N LYS A 99 -11.67 1.59 -3.19
CA LYS A 99 -11.98 0.43 -2.37
C LYS A 99 -10.79 0.06 -1.50
N SER A 100 -11.07 -0.66 -0.41
CA SER A 100 -10.07 -1.45 0.31
C SER A 100 -10.34 -2.93 0.08
N LEU A 101 -9.32 -3.67 -0.35
CA LEU A 101 -9.39 -5.12 -0.55
C LEU A 101 -8.72 -5.84 0.62
N TYR A 102 -9.45 -6.77 1.24
CA TYR A 102 -8.96 -7.56 2.37
C TYR A 102 -8.66 -8.98 1.88
N VAL A 103 -7.39 -9.37 1.96
CA VAL A 103 -6.92 -10.69 1.59
C VAL A 103 -6.51 -11.43 2.86
N GLN A 104 -7.19 -12.52 3.16
CA GLN A 104 -6.85 -13.44 4.23
C GLN A 104 -5.77 -14.42 3.75
N HIS A 105 -4.74 -14.66 4.56
CA HIS A 105 -3.67 -15.61 4.27
C HIS A 105 -3.73 -16.82 5.19
N ASN A 106 -3.08 -17.91 4.81
CA ASN A 106 -2.98 -19.11 5.64
C ASN A 106 -1.77 -19.05 6.59
N PHE A 107 -1.64 -17.94 7.31
CA PHE A 107 -0.64 -17.74 8.36
C PHE A 107 -1.37 -17.40 9.65
N HIS A 108 -0.85 -17.93 10.77
CA HIS A 108 -1.40 -17.69 12.10
C HIS A 108 -0.28 -17.31 13.06
N ASP A 109 -0.56 -16.40 14.00
CA ASP A 109 0.38 -16.06 15.07
C ASP A 109 0.23 -17.00 16.28
N GLU A 110 1.01 -16.77 17.33
CA GLU A 110 0.98 -17.56 18.57
C GLU A 110 -0.37 -17.50 19.30
N GLN A 111 -1.19 -16.49 19.02
CA GLN A 111 -2.51 -16.29 19.60
C GLN A 111 -3.63 -16.87 18.70
N GLY A 112 -3.26 -17.52 17.59
CA GLY A 112 -4.19 -18.08 16.61
C GLY A 112 -4.85 -17.03 15.72
N ARG A 113 -4.37 -15.79 15.70
CA ARG A 113 -4.90 -14.74 14.82
C ARG A 113 -4.42 -14.95 13.41
N THR A 114 -5.29 -14.70 12.44
CA THR A 114 -4.97 -14.90 11.02
C THR A 114 -4.30 -13.67 10.42
N LEU A 115 -3.32 -13.85 9.53
CA LEU A 115 -2.69 -12.74 8.80
C LEU A 115 -3.59 -12.22 7.67
N PHE A 116 -3.70 -10.90 7.58
CA PHE A 116 -4.36 -10.20 6.49
C PHE A 116 -3.42 -9.20 5.83
N THR A 117 -3.57 -9.05 4.52
CA THR A 117 -3.11 -7.86 3.79
C THR A 117 -4.31 -7.04 3.34
N ILE A 118 -4.30 -5.74 3.62
CA ILE A 118 -5.31 -4.79 3.18
C ILE A 118 -4.67 -3.83 2.16
N TYR A 119 -5.27 -3.74 0.97
CA TYR A 119 -4.86 -2.82 -0.08
C TYR A 119 -5.87 -1.68 -0.17
N GLY A 120 -5.50 -0.51 0.34
CA GLY A 120 -6.33 0.70 0.36
C GLY A 120 -6.15 1.55 -0.90
N HIS A 121 -7.16 2.38 -1.18
CA HIS A 121 -7.16 3.33 -2.31
C HIS A 121 -6.98 2.66 -3.67
N VAL A 122 -7.71 1.56 -3.90
CA VAL A 122 -7.58 0.76 -5.13
C VAL A 122 -8.88 0.67 -5.93
N ILE A 123 -8.74 0.30 -7.20
CA ILE A 123 -9.82 -0.14 -8.08
C ILE A 123 -9.60 -1.65 -8.31
N PRO A 124 -10.49 -2.53 -7.82
CA PRO A 124 -10.34 -3.98 -8.02
C PRO A 124 -10.22 -4.36 -9.50
N ALA A 125 -9.44 -5.39 -9.79
CA ALA A 125 -9.30 -5.92 -11.14
C ALA A 125 -10.66 -6.40 -11.68
N ALA A 126 -10.86 -6.27 -13.00
CA ALA A 126 -12.10 -6.68 -13.62
C ALA A 126 -12.37 -8.17 -13.36
N GLY A 127 -13.56 -8.47 -12.82
CA GLY A 127 -13.96 -9.84 -12.48
C GLY A 127 -13.49 -10.33 -11.11
N LEU A 128 -12.67 -9.57 -10.37
CA LEU A 128 -12.32 -9.94 -9.00
C LEU A 128 -13.56 -9.89 -8.11
N ALA A 129 -13.80 -10.99 -7.38
CA ALA A 129 -14.94 -11.16 -6.50
C ALA A 129 -14.53 -11.65 -5.11
N LEU A 130 -15.48 -11.60 -4.18
CA LEU A 130 -15.33 -12.23 -2.87
C LEU A 130 -15.10 -13.73 -3.04
N ARG A 131 -14.24 -14.28 -2.19
CA ARG A 131 -13.80 -15.68 -2.12
C ARG A 131 -12.86 -16.13 -3.24
N ASP A 132 -12.49 -15.24 -4.15
CA ASP A 132 -11.44 -15.55 -5.13
C ASP A 132 -10.14 -15.91 -4.42
N ILE A 133 -9.48 -16.95 -4.94
CA ILE A 133 -8.16 -17.40 -4.48
C ILE A 133 -7.11 -16.74 -5.36
N LEU A 134 -6.24 -15.97 -4.72
CA LEU A 134 -5.11 -15.30 -5.34
C LEU A 134 -3.84 -16.10 -5.05
N ARG A 135 -2.96 -16.14 -6.04
CA ARG A 135 -1.55 -16.50 -5.85
C ARG A 135 -0.76 -15.21 -5.61
N GLU A 136 0.35 -15.34 -4.88
CA GLU A 136 1.37 -14.28 -4.83
C GLU A 136 1.69 -13.79 -6.25
N GLY A 137 1.68 -12.47 -6.46
CA GLY A 137 1.97 -11.88 -7.77
C GLY A 137 0.77 -11.69 -8.70
N ASP A 138 -0.39 -12.30 -8.42
CA ASP A 138 -1.60 -12.09 -9.21
C ASP A 138 -2.06 -10.63 -9.10
N ILE A 139 -2.44 -10.01 -10.23
CA ILE A 139 -2.96 -8.65 -10.23
C ILE A 139 -4.37 -8.63 -9.65
N LEU A 140 -4.53 -8.01 -8.49
CA LEU A 140 -5.82 -7.87 -7.80
C LEU A 140 -6.45 -6.49 -7.98
N ALA A 141 -5.68 -5.47 -8.33
CA ALA A 141 -6.20 -4.12 -8.48
C ALA A 141 -5.29 -3.18 -9.28
N THR A 142 -5.76 -1.96 -9.50
CA THR A 142 -4.93 -0.81 -9.86
C THR A 142 -5.09 0.30 -8.82
N VAL A 143 -4.11 1.21 -8.75
CA VAL A 143 -4.19 2.41 -7.90
C VAL A 143 -5.42 3.25 -8.29
N ALA A 144 -6.19 3.71 -7.31
CA ALA A 144 -7.36 4.53 -7.58
C ALA A 144 -6.98 5.95 -8.03
N ASN A 145 -7.89 6.57 -8.77
CA ASN A 145 -7.69 7.95 -9.18
C ASN A 145 -8.06 8.89 -8.03
N VAL A 146 -7.12 9.75 -7.64
CA VAL A 146 -7.40 10.92 -6.81
C VAL A 146 -8.12 11.97 -7.67
N THR A 147 -9.06 12.71 -7.09
CA THR A 147 -9.74 13.80 -7.81
C THR A 147 -8.74 14.91 -8.17
N GLU A 148 -8.99 15.64 -9.26
CA GLU A 148 -8.06 16.67 -9.77
C GLU A 148 -7.75 17.79 -8.75
N ASN A 149 -8.64 18.00 -7.77
CA ASN A 149 -8.49 18.99 -6.70
C ASN A 149 -7.88 18.40 -5.40
N SER A 150 -7.52 17.11 -5.40
CA SER A 150 -6.89 16.48 -4.25
C SER A 150 -5.42 16.90 -4.16
N LYS A 151 -4.97 17.25 -2.94
CA LYS A 151 -3.54 17.41 -2.65
C LYS A 151 -2.79 16.08 -2.55
N MET A 152 -3.54 14.97 -2.52
CA MET A 152 -3.00 13.63 -2.43
C MET A 152 -2.72 13.09 -3.82
N LEU A 153 -1.54 12.53 -4.04
CA LEU A 153 -1.16 11.89 -5.29
C LEU A 153 -1.70 10.45 -5.34
N PRO A 154 -1.87 9.86 -6.53
CA PRO A 154 -2.14 8.42 -6.65
C PRO A 154 -1.05 7.63 -5.93
N HIS A 155 -1.45 6.78 -4.98
CA HIS A 155 -0.54 5.96 -4.19
C HIS A 155 -1.25 4.66 -3.80
N LEU A 156 -0.45 3.68 -3.40
CA LEU A 156 -0.93 2.41 -2.86
C LEU A 156 -0.73 2.42 -1.35
N HIS A 157 -1.82 2.29 -0.60
CA HIS A 157 -1.78 2.05 0.84
C HIS A 157 -1.78 0.54 1.11
N ILE A 158 -0.83 0.04 1.88
CA ILE A 158 -0.78 -1.37 2.31
C ILE A 158 -0.75 -1.43 3.84
N THR A 159 -1.66 -2.21 4.41
CA THR A 159 -1.60 -2.66 5.80
C THR A 159 -1.40 -4.17 5.83
N VAL A 160 -0.55 -4.63 6.75
CA VAL A 160 -0.44 -6.04 7.14
C VAL A 160 -0.83 -6.14 8.61
N ALA A 161 -1.73 -7.06 8.94
CA ALA A 161 -2.22 -7.19 10.31
C ALA A 161 -2.57 -8.63 10.68
N TRP A 162 -2.29 -8.99 11.93
CA TRP A 162 -2.87 -10.16 12.58
C TRP A 162 -4.27 -9.80 13.07
N VAL A 163 -5.31 -10.47 12.57
CA VAL A 163 -6.71 -10.19 12.89
C VAL A 163 -7.32 -11.36 13.65
N SER A 164 -8.06 -11.06 14.72
CA SER A 164 -8.78 -12.07 15.50
C SER A 164 -9.80 -12.82 14.64
N ASP A 165 -9.81 -14.14 14.73
CA ASP A 165 -10.79 -15.01 14.07
C ASP A 165 -12.23 -14.77 14.57
N SER A 166 -12.39 -14.05 15.69
CA SER A 166 -13.69 -13.61 16.19
C SER A 166 -14.34 -12.51 15.35
N VAL A 167 -13.60 -11.89 14.42
CA VAL A 167 -14.08 -10.79 13.59
C VAL A 167 -14.75 -11.36 12.33
N PRO A 168 -16.08 -11.18 12.15
CA PRO A 168 -16.74 -11.57 10.91
C PRO A 168 -16.23 -10.73 9.73
N TYR A 169 -16.11 -11.33 8.55
CA TYR A 169 -15.55 -10.65 7.38
C TYR A 169 -16.37 -9.44 6.95
N GLU A 170 -17.69 -9.48 7.14
CA GLU A 170 -18.62 -8.38 6.86
C GLU A 170 -18.40 -7.15 7.76
N ASN A 171 -17.74 -7.33 8.89
CA ASN A 171 -17.43 -6.25 9.83
C ASN A 171 -16.01 -5.70 9.64
N LEU A 172 -15.23 -6.24 8.69
CA LEU A 172 -13.88 -5.74 8.43
C LEU A 172 -13.93 -4.33 7.83
N ASP A 173 -13.48 -3.36 8.60
CA ASP A 173 -13.30 -1.98 8.17
C ASP A 173 -12.04 -1.37 8.82
N TRP A 174 -11.76 -0.11 8.50
CA TRP A 174 -10.64 0.60 9.10
C TRP A 174 -10.76 0.82 10.61
N SER A 175 -11.98 0.82 11.18
CA SER A 175 -12.18 0.93 12.64
C SER A 175 -11.72 -0.34 13.35
N ILE A 176 -12.08 -1.51 12.81
CA ILE A 176 -11.66 -2.81 13.32
C ILE A 176 -10.14 -3.00 13.17
N ILE A 177 -9.57 -2.67 12.01
CA ILE A 177 -8.13 -2.80 11.79
C ILE A 177 -7.31 -1.91 12.74
N ASN A 178 -7.84 -0.73 13.09
CA ASN A 178 -7.19 0.17 14.05
C ASN A 178 -7.47 -0.17 15.53
N ASN A 179 -8.29 -1.18 15.81
CA ASN A 179 -8.59 -1.59 17.18
C ASN A 179 -7.57 -2.62 17.68
N PRO A 180 -6.69 -2.28 18.64
CA PRO A 180 -5.64 -3.18 19.12
C PRO A 180 -6.16 -4.44 19.82
N ARG A 181 -7.45 -4.49 20.19
CA ARG A 181 -8.09 -5.70 20.73
C ARG A 181 -8.48 -6.68 19.62
N MET A 182 -8.70 -6.19 18.41
CA MET A 182 -9.19 -6.97 17.27
C MET A 182 -8.09 -7.27 16.27
N ALA A 183 -7.10 -6.39 16.14
CA ALA A 183 -6.00 -6.53 15.21
C ALA A 183 -4.66 -6.08 15.83
N THR A 184 -3.56 -6.63 15.32
CA THR A 184 -2.20 -6.13 15.59
C THR A 184 -1.53 -5.83 14.27
N LEU A 185 -1.23 -4.54 14.07
CA LEU A 185 -0.56 -4.06 12.87
C LEU A 185 0.88 -4.55 12.84
N CYS A 186 1.32 -4.98 11.66
CA CYS A 186 2.70 -5.32 11.37
C CYS A 186 3.27 -4.31 10.38
N ASN A 187 4.58 -4.08 10.42
CA ASN A 187 5.23 -3.21 9.44
C ASN A 187 5.29 -3.92 8.08
N PRO A 188 4.59 -3.46 7.03
CA PRO A 188 4.58 -4.14 5.73
C PRO A 188 5.97 -4.26 5.08
N ILE A 189 6.92 -3.37 5.40
CA ILE A 189 8.31 -3.47 4.93
C ILE A 189 9.00 -4.75 5.42
N ASP A 190 8.58 -5.30 6.56
CA ASP A 190 9.14 -6.56 7.07
C ASP A 190 8.73 -7.76 6.20
N PHE A 191 7.67 -7.62 5.38
CA PHE A 191 7.12 -8.65 4.50
C PHE A 191 7.46 -8.45 3.02
N ILE A 192 8.08 -7.33 2.66
CA ILE A 192 8.41 -6.98 1.28
C ILE A 192 9.92 -6.94 1.12
N ASP A 193 10.44 -7.72 0.18
CA ASP A 193 11.85 -7.62 -0.21
C ASP A 193 12.02 -6.46 -1.20
N CYS A 194 12.22 -5.24 -0.68
CA CYS A 194 12.44 -4.06 -1.50
C CYS A 194 13.54 -3.15 -0.94
N LYS A 195 14.21 -2.45 -1.86
CA LYS A 195 15.10 -1.34 -1.54
C LYS A 195 14.29 -0.06 -1.33
N PHE A 196 14.56 0.66 -0.25
CA PHE A 196 13.93 1.93 0.02
C PHE A 196 14.88 2.87 0.78
N THR A 197 14.55 4.16 0.72
CA THR A 197 15.13 5.20 1.56
C THR A 197 14.03 6.01 2.24
N VAL A 198 14.38 6.67 3.34
CA VAL A 198 13.50 7.60 4.06
C VAL A 198 14.12 8.99 4.03
N GLU A 199 13.42 9.94 3.42
CA GLU A 199 13.91 11.31 3.21
C GLU A 199 13.12 12.31 4.05
N LYS A 200 13.82 13.34 4.54
CA LYS A 200 13.22 14.41 5.36
C LYS A 200 12.52 15.48 4.53
N GLU A 201 13.06 15.80 3.37
CA GLU A 201 12.53 16.86 2.51
C GLU A 201 11.59 16.28 1.46
N LYS A 202 10.31 16.70 1.49
CA LYS A 202 9.31 16.25 0.54
C LYS A 202 9.67 16.69 -0.88
N TYR A 203 9.46 15.79 -1.85
CA TYR A 203 9.50 16.14 -3.26
C TYR A 203 8.50 17.28 -3.57
N LYS A 204 9.00 18.38 -4.12
CA LYS A 204 8.18 19.45 -4.70
C LYS A 204 8.19 19.26 -6.22
N PRO A 205 7.05 18.90 -6.86
CA PRO A 205 6.99 18.85 -8.30
C PRO A 205 7.41 20.21 -8.85
N LYS A 206 8.34 20.24 -9.81
CA LYS A 206 8.62 21.47 -10.55
C LYS A 206 7.34 21.82 -11.32
N ILE A 207 6.65 22.87 -10.90
CA ILE A 207 5.58 23.47 -11.70
C ILE A 207 6.26 23.97 -12.97
N SER A 208 6.01 23.34 -14.10
CA SER A 208 6.34 23.93 -15.39
C SER A 208 5.41 25.12 -15.58
N LEU A 209 5.90 26.33 -15.29
CA LEU A 209 5.29 27.57 -15.77
C LEU A 209 5.50 27.61 -17.29
N SER A 210 4.67 26.92 -18.06
CA SER A 210 4.55 27.15 -19.49
C SER A 210 3.53 28.26 -19.70
N GLY A 211 3.99 29.46 -20.01
CA GLY A 211 3.11 30.57 -20.41
C GLY A 211 3.67 31.96 -20.17
N GLU A 212 4.92 32.22 -20.55
CA GLU A 212 5.32 33.60 -20.85
C GLU A 212 4.49 34.08 -22.05
N HIS A 213 3.48 34.90 -21.79
CA HIS A 213 2.90 35.76 -22.82
C HIS A 213 4.00 36.67 -23.35
N HIS A 214 4.53 36.31 -24.52
CA HIS A 214 5.30 37.21 -25.35
C HIS A 214 4.40 38.38 -25.75
N GLY A 215 4.59 39.53 -25.10
CA GLY A 215 4.25 40.80 -25.70
C GLY A 215 5.31 41.12 -26.76
N TYR A 216 4.89 41.31 -28.01
CA TYR A 216 5.49 42.28 -28.92
C TYR A 216 4.49 42.62 -30.04
N ARG A 217 4.13 43.91 -30.04
CA ARG A 217 3.59 44.77 -31.10
C ARG A 217 2.10 44.64 -31.45
#